data_AF-A0A535ZKV6-F1
#
_entry.id   AF-A0A535ZKV6-F1
#
_cell.length_a   1.000
_cell.length_b   1.000
_cell.length_c   1.000
_cell.angle_alpha   90.00
_cell.angle_beta   90.00
_cell.angle_gamma   90.00
#
_symmetry.space_group_name_H-M   'P 1'
#
loop_
_entity.id
_entity.type
_entity.pdbx_description
1 polymer ?
#
loop_
_entity_poly.entity_id
_entity_poly.type
_entity_poly.pdbx_seq_one_letter_code
_entity_poly.pdbx_strand_id
1 'polypeptide(L)'
;SRWNEQQITDNERYKMLEEELQDVVRTLVIFGLHVHVAIPDPERRIETLNEARYFLPHLLALSTSSPFWMGRNTGLKSYRSVIWSNFPRTGIPPDLSSFDEYQNYVELLVKTGSIDNGKKIWWDLRAHPAFPTLEFRVCDMPTRLEETICLAALMQAICAKLLKLRERNLGFRKYMPALIAENKWRAIRYGLDGKLIDFGKQAEVPMRDLAIELVEFVDDVVDDLGSRQAVQYVDTILAEGTSADRQLRILKEGGDTRAVVEMLAAETMGAGVRD
;
A
#
# COMPACT_ATOMS: atom_id res chain seq x y z
N SER A 1 -0.66 25.17 -0.04
CA SER A 1 -1.41 25.01 -1.29
C SER A 1 -2.78 24.45 -1.00
N ARG A 2 -3.87 25.02 -1.53
CA ARG A 2 -5.21 24.44 -1.40
C ARG A 2 -5.48 23.52 -2.59
N TRP A 3 -6.24 22.43 -2.36
CA TRP A 3 -6.53 21.44 -3.41
C TRP A 3 -7.40 22.03 -4.53
N ASN A 4 -8.32 22.93 -4.19
CA ASN A 4 -9.17 23.66 -5.14
C ASN A 4 -8.43 24.71 -5.98
N GLU A 5 -7.14 24.93 -5.71
CA GLU A 5 -6.28 25.88 -6.42
C GLU A 5 -5.18 25.17 -7.25
N GLN A 6 -5.16 23.82 -7.28
CA GLN A 6 -4.17 23.08 -8.07
C GLN A 6 -4.46 23.19 -9.57
N GLN A 7 -3.42 23.47 -10.37
CA GLN A 7 -3.51 23.43 -11.83
C GLN A 7 -3.51 21.99 -12.30
N ILE A 8 -4.55 21.63 -13.05
CA ILE A 8 -4.71 20.29 -13.63
C ILE A 8 -3.74 20.15 -14.80
N THR A 9 -3.05 19.01 -14.89
CA THR A 9 -2.20 18.69 -16.05
C THR A 9 -3.07 18.60 -17.30
N ASP A 10 -2.75 19.36 -18.34
CA ASP A 10 -3.48 19.36 -19.61
C ASP A 10 -3.23 18.07 -20.39
N ASN A 11 -3.96 17.02 -20.04
CA ASN A 11 -3.91 15.71 -20.64
C ASN A 11 -5.34 15.19 -20.77
N GLU A 12 -5.73 14.76 -21.97
CA GLU A 12 -7.10 14.30 -22.29
C GLU A 12 -7.61 13.24 -21.31
N ARG A 13 -6.73 12.34 -20.85
CA ARG A 13 -7.09 11.32 -19.86
C ARG A 13 -7.50 11.90 -18.51
N TYR A 14 -6.87 13.00 -18.07
CA TYR A 14 -7.22 13.68 -16.82
C TYR A 14 -8.52 14.47 -16.95
N LYS A 15 -8.76 15.10 -18.11
CA LYS A 15 -10.04 15.78 -18.41
C LYS A 15 -11.22 14.80 -18.38
N MET A 16 -11.06 13.62 -18.99
CA MET A 16 -12.09 12.57 -18.94
C MET A 16 -12.34 12.05 -17.51
N LEU A 17 -11.28 11.92 -16.70
CA LEU A 17 -11.43 11.52 -15.29
C LEU A 17 -12.12 12.61 -14.45
N GLU A 18 -11.93 13.90 -14.77
CA GLU A 18 -12.65 14.99 -14.12
C GLU A 18 -14.13 15.00 -14.49
N GLU A 19 -14.46 14.83 -15.78
CA GLU A 19 -15.86 14.69 -16.20
C GLU A 19 -16.55 13.49 -15.54
N GLU A 20 -15.84 12.37 -15.35
CA GLU A 20 -16.39 11.17 -14.73
C GLU A 20 -16.48 11.26 -13.19
N LEU A 21 -15.47 11.83 -12.52
CA LEU A 21 -15.29 11.73 -11.06
C LEU A 21 -15.52 13.07 -10.33
N GLN A 22 -15.67 14.17 -11.06
CA GLN A 22 -16.03 15.49 -10.54
C GLN A 22 -15.14 15.91 -9.37
N ASP A 23 -15.71 16.44 -8.28
CA ASP A 23 -14.95 16.93 -7.12
C ASP A 23 -14.05 15.87 -6.46
N VAL A 24 -14.33 14.58 -6.67
CA VAL A 24 -13.50 13.49 -6.13
C VAL A 24 -12.09 13.54 -6.72
N VAL A 25 -11.95 13.81 -8.03
CA VAL A 25 -10.63 13.89 -8.69
C VAL A 25 -9.83 15.11 -8.23
N ARG A 26 -10.51 16.22 -7.92
CA ARG A 26 -9.86 17.49 -7.53
C ARG A 26 -9.15 17.38 -6.18
N THR A 27 -9.51 16.39 -5.36
CA THR A 27 -8.84 16.10 -4.08
C THR A 27 -7.58 15.24 -4.22
N LEU A 28 -7.21 14.79 -5.42
CA LEU A 28 -6.05 13.89 -5.67
C LEU A 28 -4.69 14.59 -5.64
N VAL A 29 -4.37 15.25 -4.54
CA VAL A 29 -3.01 15.71 -4.23
C VAL A 29 -2.37 14.74 -3.25
N ILE A 30 -2.33 13.47 -3.63
CA ILE A 30 -1.85 12.37 -2.79
C ILE A 30 -0.71 11.62 -3.48
N PHE A 31 0.22 11.07 -2.70
CA PHE A 31 1.40 10.36 -3.18
C PHE A 31 1.44 8.96 -2.58
N GLY A 32 1.54 7.93 -3.42
CA GLY A 32 1.60 6.54 -2.99
C GLY A 32 2.71 5.78 -3.71
N LEU A 33 3.21 4.73 -3.05
CA LEU A 33 4.14 3.78 -3.64
C LEU A 33 3.38 2.66 -4.35
N HIS A 34 3.68 2.45 -5.64
CA HIS A 34 3.21 1.29 -6.37
C HIS A 34 4.38 0.36 -6.72
N VAL A 35 4.24 -0.93 -6.40
CA VAL A 35 5.26 -1.94 -6.67
C VAL A 35 4.66 -3.02 -7.56
N HIS A 36 5.35 -3.33 -8.65
CA HIS A 36 5.00 -4.41 -9.56
C HIS A 36 5.87 -5.63 -9.31
N VAL A 37 5.26 -6.78 -9.02
CA VAL A 37 5.94 -8.07 -8.89
C VAL A 37 5.50 -8.97 -10.04
N ALA A 38 6.43 -9.40 -10.88
CA ALA A 38 6.13 -10.22 -12.05
C ALA A 38 5.74 -11.65 -11.64
N ILE A 39 4.56 -12.09 -12.10
CA ILE A 39 4.07 -13.47 -11.98
C ILE A 39 3.46 -13.82 -13.34
N PRO A 40 4.24 -14.43 -14.25
CA PRO A 40 3.83 -14.65 -15.63
C PRO A 40 2.54 -15.46 -15.78
N ASP A 41 2.45 -16.57 -15.05
CA ASP A 41 1.29 -17.45 -15.08
C ASP A 41 0.03 -16.73 -14.52
N PRO A 42 -1.04 -16.58 -15.31
CA PRO A 42 -2.23 -15.83 -14.90
C PRO A 42 -2.97 -16.43 -13.71
N GLU A 43 -3.07 -17.76 -13.64
CA GLU A 43 -3.77 -18.45 -12.55
C GLU A 43 -3.00 -18.30 -11.24
N ARG A 44 -1.69 -18.62 -11.24
CA ARG A 44 -0.82 -18.39 -10.07
C ARG A 44 -0.86 -16.94 -9.61
N ARG A 45 -1.02 -15.98 -10.53
CA ARG A 45 -1.14 -14.56 -10.21
C ARG A 45 -2.42 -14.26 -9.43
N ILE A 46 -3.58 -14.79 -9.84
CA ILE A 46 -4.84 -14.62 -9.10
C ILE A 46 -4.78 -15.33 -7.75
N GLU A 47 -4.26 -16.54 -7.71
CA GLU A 47 -4.11 -17.28 -6.46
C GLU A 47 -3.21 -16.53 -5.47
N THR A 48 -2.07 -16.01 -5.94
CA THR A 48 -1.15 -15.19 -5.14
C THR A 48 -1.83 -13.89 -4.71
N LEU A 49 -2.66 -13.25 -5.55
CA LEU A 49 -3.43 -12.05 -5.18
C LEU A 49 -4.37 -12.32 -4.00
N ASN A 50 -5.11 -13.43 -4.05
CA ASN A 50 -6.09 -13.80 -3.02
C ASN A 50 -5.46 -14.08 -1.65
N GLU A 51 -4.20 -14.52 -1.64
CA GLU A 51 -3.41 -14.75 -0.44
C GLU A 51 -2.71 -13.46 0.01
N ALA A 52 -2.07 -12.74 -0.92
CA ALA A 52 -1.27 -11.55 -0.65
C ALA A 52 -2.10 -10.38 -0.07
N ARG A 53 -3.40 -10.32 -0.34
CA ARG A 53 -4.29 -9.29 0.23
C ARG A 53 -4.28 -9.23 1.76
N TYR A 54 -3.99 -10.36 2.43
CA TYR A 54 -3.88 -10.39 3.90
C TYR A 54 -2.77 -9.47 4.43
N PHE A 55 -1.68 -9.30 3.68
CA PHE A 55 -0.52 -8.53 4.09
C PHE A 55 -0.65 -7.02 3.80
N LEU A 56 -1.69 -6.58 3.07
CA LEU A 56 -1.86 -5.18 2.70
C LEU A 56 -1.93 -4.22 3.90
N PRO A 57 -2.64 -4.53 5.01
CA PRO A 57 -2.63 -3.68 6.19
C PRO A 57 -1.25 -3.58 6.86
N HIS A 58 -0.45 -4.65 6.82
CA HIS A 58 0.91 -4.66 7.37
C HIS A 58 1.83 -3.73 6.57
N LEU A 59 1.79 -3.85 5.24
CA LEU A 59 2.52 -2.98 4.31
C LEU A 59 2.08 -1.52 4.43
N LEU A 60 0.78 -1.27 4.63
CA LEU A 60 0.26 0.07 4.88
C LEU A 60 0.81 0.64 6.20
N ALA A 61 0.77 -0.12 7.29
CA ALA A 61 1.26 0.34 8.58
C ALA A 61 2.76 0.70 8.54
N LEU A 62 3.57 -0.09 7.84
CA LEU A 62 5.01 0.15 7.63
C LEU A 62 5.30 1.35 6.72
N SER A 63 4.35 1.79 5.90
CA SER A 63 4.56 2.86 4.90
C SER A 63 3.90 4.18 5.23
N THR A 64 3.14 4.27 6.34
CA THR A 64 2.35 5.47 6.67
C THR A 64 3.16 6.78 6.60
N SER A 65 2.67 7.76 5.84
CA SER A 65 3.44 8.98 5.53
C SER A 65 2.55 10.23 5.36
N SER A 66 1.24 10.13 5.65
CA SER A 66 0.29 11.20 5.37
C SER A 66 -0.60 11.59 6.57
N PRO A 67 -0.05 12.06 7.70
CA PRO A 67 -0.85 12.43 8.87
C PRO A 67 -1.55 13.80 8.76
N PHE A 68 -1.15 14.64 7.80
CA PHE A 68 -1.67 16.00 7.63
C PHE A 68 -2.56 16.13 6.39
N TRP A 69 -3.57 17.00 6.49
CA TRP A 69 -4.39 17.42 5.36
C TRP A 69 -4.80 18.88 5.51
N MET A 70 -4.58 19.70 4.47
CA MET A 70 -4.82 21.15 4.48
C MET A 70 -4.19 21.87 5.70
N GLY A 71 -2.97 21.48 6.08
CA GLY A 71 -2.25 22.06 7.22
C GLY A 71 -2.71 21.59 8.60
N ARG A 72 -3.72 20.71 8.67
CA ARG A 72 -4.25 20.17 9.92
C ARG A 72 -3.76 18.75 10.16
N ASN A 73 -3.36 18.45 11.39
CA ASN A 73 -3.17 17.07 11.84
C ASN A 73 -4.53 16.35 11.83
N THR A 74 -4.64 15.30 11.04
CA THR A 74 -5.91 14.59 10.83
C THR A 74 -6.27 13.63 11.95
N GLY A 75 -5.29 13.25 12.78
CA GLY A 75 -5.41 12.15 13.74
C GLY A 75 -5.24 10.76 13.11
N LEU A 76 -4.98 10.67 11.81
CA LEU A 76 -4.66 9.44 11.08
C LEU A 76 -3.16 9.42 10.73
N LYS A 77 -2.61 8.23 10.46
CA LYS A 77 -1.23 8.05 9.97
C LYS A 77 -1.17 7.95 8.44
N SER A 78 -2.24 7.45 7.81
CA SER A 78 -2.43 7.46 6.34
C SER A 78 -3.74 8.13 5.94
N TYR A 79 -3.76 9.46 5.82
CA TYR A 79 -4.92 10.19 5.31
C TYR A 79 -5.11 9.99 3.79
N ARG A 80 -4.03 9.68 3.06
CA ARG A 80 -4.10 9.28 1.64
C ARG A 80 -5.13 8.19 1.42
N SER A 81 -5.14 7.16 2.28
CA SER A 81 -6.05 6.03 2.15
C SER A 81 -7.53 6.44 2.28
N VAL A 82 -7.82 7.47 3.07
CA VAL A 82 -9.19 8.01 3.24
C VAL A 82 -9.62 8.80 2.01
N ILE A 83 -8.72 9.59 1.43
CA ILE A 83 -9.01 10.30 0.17
C ILE A 83 -9.28 9.27 -0.93
N TRP A 84 -8.46 8.22 -1.01
CA TRP A 84 -8.60 7.17 -2.03
C TRP A 84 -9.91 6.37 -1.88
N SER A 85 -10.42 6.16 -0.66
CA SER A 85 -11.65 5.39 -0.46
C SER A 85 -12.92 6.04 -1.02
N ASN A 86 -12.87 7.32 -1.40
CA ASN A 86 -14.01 8.01 -2.02
C ASN A 86 -14.20 7.64 -3.50
N PHE A 87 -13.26 6.91 -4.12
CA PHE A 87 -13.35 6.48 -5.51
C PHE A 87 -14.09 5.14 -5.65
N PRO A 88 -14.89 4.96 -6.72
CA PRO A 88 -15.53 3.67 -6.98
C PRO A 88 -14.47 2.59 -7.27
N ARG A 89 -14.75 1.32 -6.99
CA ARG A 89 -13.82 0.20 -7.29
C ARG A 89 -12.44 0.33 -6.60
N THR A 90 -12.42 0.85 -5.37
CA THR A 90 -11.24 0.91 -4.51
C THR A 90 -11.32 -0.07 -3.34
N GLY A 91 -10.22 -0.19 -2.59
CA GLY A 91 -10.15 -1.00 -1.38
C GLY A 91 -9.57 -2.40 -1.61
N ILE A 92 -9.83 -3.29 -0.66
CA ILE A 92 -9.32 -4.67 -0.69
C ILE A 92 -9.98 -5.42 -1.86
N PRO A 93 -9.20 -6.05 -2.76
CA PRO A 93 -9.77 -6.79 -3.88
C PRO A 93 -10.64 -7.98 -3.40
N PRO A 94 -11.66 -8.37 -4.20
CA PRO A 94 -12.49 -9.54 -3.90
C PRO A 94 -11.67 -10.85 -3.89
N ASP A 95 -12.26 -11.94 -3.39
CA ASP A 95 -11.71 -13.29 -3.64
C ASP A 95 -12.13 -13.71 -5.04
N LEU A 96 -11.16 -14.01 -5.89
CA LEU A 96 -11.39 -14.42 -7.28
C LEU A 96 -11.12 -15.92 -7.42
N SER A 97 -12.00 -16.65 -8.07
CA SER A 97 -11.87 -18.11 -8.29
C SER A 97 -10.87 -18.47 -9.38
N SER A 98 -10.63 -17.58 -10.35
CA SER A 98 -9.77 -17.82 -11.52
C SER A 98 -9.36 -16.53 -12.21
N PHE A 99 -8.41 -16.61 -13.16
CA PHE A 99 -8.11 -15.50 -14.06
C PHE A 99 -9.28 -15.16 -14.99
N ASP A 100 -10.02 -16.17 -15.45
CA ASP A 100 -11.21 -15.97 -16.27
C ASP A 100 -12.30 -15.16 -15.55
N GLU A 101 -12.52 -15.40 -14.25
CA GLU A 101 -13.46 -14.57 -13.47
C GLU A 101 -13.04 -13.10 -13.47
N TYR A 102 -11.75 -12.82 -13.28
CA TYR A 102 -11.22 -11.46 -13.35
C TYR A 102 -11.41 -10.83 -14.73
N GLN A 103 -11.12 -11.57 -15.81
CA GLN A 103 -11.30 -11.08 -17.17
C GLN A 103 -12.78 -10.78 -17.46
N ASN A 104 -13.69 -11.69 -17.11
CA ASN A 104 -15.13 -11.51 -17.26
C ASN A 104 -15.63 -10.26 -16.50
N TYR A 105 -15.12 -10.01 -15.30
CA TYR A 105 -15.42 -8.80 -14.53
C TYR A 105 -14.98 -7.52 -15.27
N VAL A 106 -13.75 -7.50 -15.79
CA VAL A 106 -13.23 -6.35 -16.54
C VAL A 106 -14.03 -6.14 -17.84
N GLU A 107 -14.26 -7.21 -18.60
CA GLU A 107 -14.98 -7.17 -19.87
C GLU A 107 -16.42 -6.69 -19.71
N LEU A 108 -17.11 -7.13 -18.65
CA LEU A 108 -18.45 -6.65 -18.34
C LEU A 108 -18.46 -5.14 -18.15
N LEU A 109 -17.55 -4.60 -17.32
CA LEU A 109 -17.47 -3.16 -17.06
C LEU A 109 -17.10 -2.34 -18.29
N VAL A 110 -16.26 -2.88 -19.17
CA VAL A 110 -15.92 -2.24 -20.45
C VAL A 110 -17.13 -2.25 -21.39
N LYS A 111 -17.79 -3.40 -21.53
CA LYS A 111 -18.95 -3.59 -22.40
C LYS A 111 -20.14 -2.70 -22.00
N THR A 112 -20.33 -2.44 -20.72
CA THR A 112 -21.38 -1.56 -20.20
C THR A 112 -20.98 -0.08 -20.15
N GLY A 113 -19.79 0.28 -20.64
CA GLY A 113 -19.29 1.65 -20.64
C GLY A 113 -18.96 2.20 -19.25
N SER A 114 -18.81 1.33 -18.24
CA SER A 114 -18.49 1.73 -16.87
C SER A 114 -17.02 2.08 -16.68
N ILE A 115 -16.13 1.49 -17.49
CA ILE A 115 -14.71 1.85 -17.60
C ILE A 115 -14.24 1.73 -19.06
N ASP A 116 -13.18 2.42 -19.42
CA ASP A 116 -12.51 2.32 -20.73
C ASP A 116 -11.59 1.10 -20.83
N ASN A 117 -10.96 0.72 -19.72
CA ASN A 117 -10.12 -0.46 -19.58
C ASN A 117 -9.89 -0.79 -18.09
N GLY A 118 -9.30 -1.96 -17.82
CA GLY A 118 -9.00 -2.43 -16.47
C GLY A 118 -8.10 -1.52 -15.62
N LYS A 119 -7.44 -0.50 -16.19
CA LYS A 119 -6.61 0.44 -15.38
C LYS A 119 -7.46 1.30 -14.45
N LYS A 120 -8.78 1.41 -14.68
CA LYS A 120 -9.76 2.10 -13.80
C LYS A 120 -10.32 1.22 -12.67
N ILE A 121 -9.73 0.04 -12.44
CA ILE A 121 -9.90 -0.73 -11.21
C ILE A 121 -8.80 -0.30 -10.25
N TRP A 122 -9.18 0.31 -9.13
CA TRP A 122 -8.28 1.01 -8.22
C TRP A 122 -8.11 0.28 -6.87
N TRP A 123 -8.20 -1.04 -6.89
CA TRP A 123 -7.95 -1.89 -5.73
C TRP A 123 -6.54 -1.67 -5.15
N ASP A 124 -6.41 -1.95 -3.86
CA ASP A 124 -5.16 -1.84 -3.09
C ASP A 124 -4.10 -2.85 -3.56
N LEU A 125 -4.53 -3.93 -4.21
CA LEU A 125 -3.72 -4.91 -4.93
C LEU A 125 -4.50 -5.37 -6.16
N ARG A 126 -3.85 -5.46 -7.32
CA ARG A 126 -4.50 -5.97 -8.54
C ARG A 126 -3.57 -6.76 -9.44
N ALA A 127 -4.13 -7.68 -10.21
CA ALA A 127 -3.47 -8.21 -11.39
C ALA A 127 -3.46 -7.13 -12.48
N HIS A 128 -2.27 -6.67 -12.88
CA HIS A 128 -2.18 -5.56 -13.83
C HIS A 128 -2.75 -5.99 -15.20
N PRO A 129 -3.60 -5.17 -15.84
CA PRO A 129 -4.31 -5.57 -17.07
C PRO A 129 -3.41 -5.68 -18.31
N ALA A 130 -2.25 -5.02 -18.31
CA ALA A 130 -1.34 -4.98 -19.48
C ALA A 130 0.05 -5.56 -19.21
N PHE A 131 0.38 -5.87 -17.96
CA PHE A 131 1.69 -6.39 -17.57
C PHE A 131 1.48 -7.65 -16.75
N PRO A 132 2.33 -8.68 -16.90
CA PRO A 132 2.21 -9.93 -16.18
C PRO A 132 2.63 -9.81 -14.71
N THR A 133 2.03 -8.88 -13.96
CA THR A 133 2.45 -8.48 -12.62
C THR A 133 1.29 -8.37 -11.65
N LEU A 134 1.54 -8.65 -10.38
CA LEU A 134 0.75 -8.09 -9.28
C LEU A 134 1.24 -6.68 -8.97
N GLU A 135 0.31 -5.74 -8.89
CA GLU A 135 0.59 -4.36 -8.57
C GLU A 135 0.04 -4.03 -7.18
N PHE A 136 0.94 -3.84 -6.21
CA PHE A 136 0.62 -3.36 -4.87
C PHE A 136 0.48 -1.85 -4.90
N ARG A 137 -0.63 -1.33 -4.34
CA ARG A 137 -1.00 0.09 -4.41
C ARG A 137 -1.45 0.67 -3.07
N VAL A 138 -1.41 -0.14 -2.02
CA VAL A 138 -1.91 0.21 -0.69
C VAL A 138 -1.07 1.29 -0.02
N CYS A 139 0.24 1.30 -0.21
CA CYS A 139 1.20 2.08 0.56
C CYS A 139 1.10 3.60 0.31
N ASP A 140 1.33 4.39 1.36
CA ASP A 140 1.72 5.79 1.18
C ASP A 140 3.14 5.86 0.58
N MET A 141 3.56 7.05 0.15
CA MET A 141 4.93 7.26 -0.32
C MET A 141 5.89 7.45 0.87
N PRO A 142 6.85 6.54 1.11
CA PRO A 142 7.92 6.77 2.08
C PRO A 142 8.81 7.93 1.64
N THR A 143 9.45 8.59 2.60
CA THR A 143 10.32 9.75 2.33
C THR A 143 11.80 9.39 2.25
N ARG A 144 12.17 8.18 2.69
CA ARG A 144 13.53 7.64 2.52
C ARG A 144 13.56 6.57 1.44
N LEU A 145 14.68 6.49 0.73
CA LEU A 145 14.88 5.51 -0.34
C LEU A 145 14.93 4.09 0.21
N GLU A 146 15.60 3.91 1.34
CA GLU A 146 15.79 2.63 2.03
C GLU A 146 14.44 2.04 2.47
N GLU A 147 13.52 2.88 2.97
CA GLU A 147 12.15 2.47 3.31
C GLU A 147 11.39 1.98 2.06
N THR A 148 11.57 2.67 0.92
CA THR A 148 10.96 2.29 -0.36
C THR A 148 11.52 0.95 -0.86
N ILE A 149 12.84 0.76 -0.79
CA ILE A 149 13.51 -0.49 -1.19
C ILE A 149 13.07 -1.64 -0.28
N CYS A 150 12.98 -1.40 1.02
CA CYS A 150 12.49 -2.36 2.01
C CYS A 150 11.08 -2.85 1.69
N LEU A 151 10.15 -1.92 1.43
CA LEU A 151 8.76 -2.26 1.10
C LEU A 151 8.67 -3.03 -0.23
N ALA A 152 9.44 -2.64 -1.24
CA ALA A 152 9.48 -3.36 -2.51
C ALA A 152 10.04 -4.79 -2.35
N ALA A 153 11.12 -4.95 -1.58
CA ALA A 153 11.71 -6.25 -1.26
C ALA A 153 10.75 -7.15 -0.48
N LEU A 154 10.05 -6.61 0.52
CA LEU A 154 9.01 -7.33 1.26
C LEU A 154 7.88 -7.82 0.34
N MET A 155 7.36 -6.97 -0.54
CA MET A 155 6.29 -7.35 -1.46
C MET A 155 6.73 -8.46 -2.42
N GLN A 156 7.97 -8.39 -2.93
CA GLN A 156 8.56 -9.46 -3.74
C GLN A 156 8.71 -10.75 -2.93
N ALA A 157 9.23 -10.67 -1.71
CA ALA A 157 9.44 -11.82 -0.83
C ALA A 157 8.11 -12.48 -0.41
N ILE A 158 7.06 -11.70 -0.14
CA ILE A 158 5.71 -12.21 0.12
C ILE A 158 5.23 -13.03 -1.09
N CYS A 159 5.30 -12.48 -2.30
CA CYS A 159 4.90 -13.22 -3.51
C CYS A 159 5.73 -14.50 -3.70
N ALA A 160 7.05 -14.42 -3.53
CA ALA A 160 7.93 -15.59 -3.66
C ALA A 160 7.61 -16.67 -2.61
N LYS A 161 7.36 -16.28 -1.36
CA LYS A 161 6.99 -17.19 -0.28
C LYS A 161 5.67 -17.90 -0.58
N LEU A 162 4.66 -17.16 -1.03
CA LEU A 162 3.35 -17.73 -1.38
C LEU A 162 3.45 -18.73 -2.54
N LEU A 163 4.24 -18.39 -3.58
CA LEU A 163 4.52 -19.31 -4.69
C LEU A 163 5.27 -20.57 -4.23
N LYS A 164 6.29 -20.43 -3.35
CA LYS A 164 7.04 -21.56 -2.79
C LYS A 164 6.17 -22.49 -1.94
N LEU A 165 5.22 -21.94 -1.17
CA LEU A 165 4.24 -22.74 -0.44
C LEU A 165 3.37 -23.55 -1.42
N ARG A 166 2.91 -22.91 -2.50
CA ARG A 166 2.07 -23.54 -3.53
C ARG A 166 2.77 -24.68 -4.25
N GLU A 167 4.05 -24.54 -4.57
CA GLU A 167 4.85 -25.62 -5.17
C GLU A 167 4.94 -26.87 -4.28
N ARG A 168 4.71 -26.71 -2.97
CA ARG A 168 4.66 -27.79 -1.99
C ARG A 168 3.24 -28.26 -1.67
N ASN A 169 2.24 -27.87 -2.47
CA ASN A 169 0.81 -28.09 -2.23
C ASN A 169 0.32 -27.51 -0.88
N LEU A 170 0.95 -26.43 -0.42
CA LEU A 170 0.52 -25.64 0.73
C LEU A 170 -0.03 -24.29 0.22
N GLY A 171 -0.79 -23.59 1.05
CA GLY A 171 -1.28 -22.24 0.74
C GLY A 171 -1.33 -21.37 1.98
N PHE A 172 -1.68 -20.10 1.80
CA PHE A 172 -1.94 -19.19 2.90
C PHE A 172 -3.45 -19.03 3.12
N ARG A 173 -3.85 -18.69 4.35
CA ARG A 173 -5.27 -18.54 4.69
C ARG A 173 -5.88 -17.36 3.94
N LYS A 174 -7.03 -17.59 3.31
CA LYS A 174 -7.83 -16.54 2.66
C LYS A 174 -8.86 -15.99 3.64
N TYR A 175 -9.01 -14.67 3.65
CA TYR A 175 -9.95 -13.97 4.52
C TYR A 175 -10.91 -13.10 3.72
N MET A 176 -12.11 -12.90 4.25
CA MET A 176 -13.09 -12.00 3.65
C MET A 176 -12.51 -10.58 3.51
N PRO A 177 -12.74 -9.87 2.39
CA PRO A 177 -12.24 -8.51 2.20
C PRO A 177 -12.61 -7.55 3.33
N ALA A 178 -13.81 -7.70 3.92
CA ALA A 178 -14.27 -6.88 5.05
C ALA A 178 -13.39 -7.03 6.31
N LEU A 179 -12.87 -8.24 6.59
CA LEU A 179 -11.96 -8.46 7.72
C LEU A 179 -10.61 -7.79 7.47
N ILE A 180 -10.10 -7.90 6.25
CA ILE A 180 -8.84 -7.24 5.87
C ILE A 180 -9.01 -5.71 5.91
N ALA A 181 -10.19 -5.20 5.53
CA ALA A 181 -10.53 -3.79 5.59
C ALA A 181 -10.55 -3.25 7.04
N GLU A 182 -10.97 -4.05 8.02
CA GLU A 182 -10.87 -3.70 9.44
C GLU A 182 -9.40 -3.49 9.85
N ASN A 183 -8.51 -4.41 9.49
CA ASN A 183 -7.07 -4.23 9.73
C ASN A 183 -6.50 -3.04 8.94
N LYS A 184 -6.97 -2.80 7.71
CA LYS A 184 -6.58 -1.60 6.94
C LYS A 184 -6.96 -0.33 7.70
N TRP A 185 -8.15 -0.24 8.29
CA TRP A 185 -8.55 0.90 9.10
C TRP A 185 -7.65 1.09 10.33
N ARG A 186 -7.33 0.00 11.03
CA ARG A 186 -6.40 0.03 12.18
C ARG A 186 -5.01 0.53 11.76
N ALA A 187 -4.50 0.08 10.62
CA ALA A 187 -3.25 0.58 10.03
C ALA A 187 -3.33 2.07 9.65
N ILE A 188 -4.41 2.51 9.00
CA ILE A 188 -4.67 3.93 8.66
C ILE A 188 -4.61 4.81 9.90
N ARG A 189 -5.27 4.39 10.98
CA ARG A 189 -5.46 5.20 12.18
C ARG A 189 -4.23 5.23 13.08
N TYR A 190 -3.55 4.11 13.24
CA TYR A 190 -2.53 3.94 14.29
C TYR A 190 -1.13 3.62 13.76
N GLY A 191 -0.97 3.17 12.52
CA GLY A 191 0.33 2.79 11.97
C GLY A 191 1.02 1.72 12.83
N LEU A 192 2.31 1.90 13.10
CA LEU A 192 3.12 0.98 13.91
C LEU A 192 2.73 0.92 15.39
N ASP A 193 2.18 2.01 15.93
CA ASP A 193 1.76 2.08 17.34
C ASP A 193 0.37 1.45 17.55
N GLY A 194 -0.23 0.93 16.48
CA GLY A 194 -1.48 0.20 16.50
C GLY A 194 -1.34 -1.27 16.84
N LYS A 195 -2.51 -1.91 16.88
CA LYS A 195 -2.64 -3.37 16.89
C LYS A 195 -3.46 -3.77 15.67
N LEU A 196 -3.16 -4.90 15.05
CA LEU A 196 -4.03 -5.53 14.05
C LEU A 196 -4.66 -6.78 14.64
N ILE A 197 -5.72 -7.28 14.00
CA ILE A 197 -6.37 -8.53 14.36
C ILE A 197 -5.60 -9.68 13.70
N ASP A 198 -5.09 -10.59 14.51
CA ASP A 198 -4.69 -11.92 14.06
C ASP A 198 -5.96 -12.79 14.03
N PHE A 199 -6.46 -13.07 12.82
CA PHE A 199 -7.69 -13.84 12.64
C PHE A 199 -7.54 -15.32 13.00
N GLY A 200 -6.32 -15.84 13.06
CA GLY A 200 -6.05 -17.19 13.54
C GLY A 200 -6.15 -17.28 15.07
N LYS A 201 -5.55 -16.31 15.77
CA LYS A 201 -5.60 -16.19 17.24
C LYS A 201 -6.93 -15.58 17.74
N GLN A 202 -7.70 -14.94 16.86
CA GLN A 202 -8.90 -14.15 17.19
C GLN A 202 -8.63 -13.08 18.25
N ALA A 203 -7.45 -12.46 18.17
CA ALA A 203 -6.98 -11.48 19.14
C ALA A 203 -6.32 -10.30 18.44
N GLU A 204 -6.27 -9.17 19.14
CA GLU A 204 -5.43 -8.06 18.69
C GLU A 204 -3.96 -8.29 19.06
N VAL A 205 -3.07 -8.06 18.11
CA VAL A 205 -1.63 -8.23 18.23
C VAL A 205 -0.96 -6.91 17.86
N PRO A 206 0.05 -6.45 18.62
CA PRO A 206 0.83 -5.26 18.25
C PRO A 206 1.35 -5.35 16.82
N MET A 207 1.21 -4.26 16.06
CA MET A 207 1.66 -4.22 14.67
C MET A 207 3.18 -4.44 14.56
N ARG A 208 3.94 -4.00 15.56
CA ARG A 208 5.39 -4.21 15.65
C ARG A 208 5.75 -5.70 15.71
N ASP A 209 5.02 -6.48 16.50
CA ASP A 209 5.22 -7.93 16.60
C ASP A 209 4.85 -8.61 15.27
N LEU A 210 3.75 -8.21 14.65
CA LEU A 210 3.33 -8.73 13.35
C LEU A 210 4.30 -8.38 12.21
N ALA A 211 5.00 -7.25 12.29
CA ALA A 211 6.06 -6.92 11.32
C ALA A 211 7.25 -7.87 11.43
N ILE A 212 7.63 -8.26 12.66
CA ILE A 212 8.67 -9.25 12.91
C ILE A 212 8.21 -10.62 12.41
N GLU A 213 6.98 -11.05 12.76
CA GLU A 213 6.40 -12.31 12.24
C GLU A 213 6.35 -12.32 10.70
N LEU A 214 6.12 -11.18 10.04
CA LEU A 214 6.15 -11.06 8.58
C LEU A 214 7.56 -11.25 8.00
N VAL A 215 8.59 -10.69 8.64
CA VAL A 215 9.98 -10.90 8.23
C VAL A 215 10.37 -12.36 8.40
N GLU A 216 10.00 -12.99 9.52
CA GLU A 216 10.21 -14.42 9.75
C GLU A 216 9.47 -15.29 8.72
N PHE A 217 8.26 -14.90 8.33
CA PHE A 217 7.46 -15.64 7.33
C PHE A 217 8.17 -15.72 5.97
N VAL A 218 8.89 -14.67 5.56
CA VAL A 218 9.59 -14.61 4.27
C VAL A 218 11.08 -14.98 4.34
N ASP A 219 11.60 -15.31 5.52
CA ASP A 219 13.04 -15.49 5.75
C ASP A 219 13.71 -16.53 4.83
N ASP A 220 12.99 -17.59 4.48
CA ASP A 220 13.50 -18.69 3.65
C ASP A 220 13.46 -18.41 2.13
N VAL A 221 13.10 -17.21 1.70
CA VAL A 221 13.15 -16.80 0.29
C VAL A 221 14.01 -15.56 0.04
N VAL A 222 14.37 -14.79 1.07
CA VAL A 222 15.07 -13.50 0.87
C VAL A 222 16.52 -13.64 0.44
N ASP A 223 17.19 -14.76 0.76
CA ASP A 223 18.55 -15.04 0.28
C ASP A 223 18.58 -15.34 -1.21
N ASP A 224 17.67 -16.21 -1.68
CA ASP A 224 17.55 -16.56 -3.09
C ASP A 224 17.18 -15.34 -3.94
N LEU A 225 16.44 -14.39 -3.37
CA LEU A 225 16.08 -13.12 -4.00
C LEU A 225 17.20 -12.06 -3.92
N GLY A 226 18.26 -12.29 -3.12
CA GLY A 226 19.31 -11.31 -2.86
C GLY A 226 18.80 -10.06 -2.13
N SER A 227 17.68 -10.15 -1.41
CA SER A 227 16.97 -9.01 -0.83
C SER A 227 17.00 -8.97 0.71
N ARG A 228 17.74 -9.88 1.36
CA ARG A 228 17.85 -9.97 2.83
C ARG A 228 18.13 -8.62 3.50
N GLN A 229 19.16 -7.90 3.04
CA GLN A 229 19.53 -6.61 3.64
C GLN A 229 18.42 -5.57 3.48
N ALA A 230 17.73 -5.56 2.33
CA ALA A 230 16.60 -4.66 2.10
C ALA A 230 15.43 -4.99 3.04
N VAL A 231 15.10 -6.26 3.21
CA VAL A 231 14.02 -6.70 4.13
C VAL A 231 14.36 -6.39 5.59
N GLN A 232 15.61 -6.55 6.01
CA GLN A 232 16.05 -6.27 7.38
C GLN A 232 15.92 -4.78 7.76
N TYR A 233 15.79 -3.88 6.78
CA TYR A 233 15.53 -2.46 7.06
C TYR A 233 14.17 -2.22 7.74
N VAL A 234 13.28 -3.24 7.82
CA VAL A 234 12.12 -3.24 8.72
C VAL A 234 12.51 -2.89 10.15
N ASP A 235 13.65 -3.39 10.65
CA ASP A 235 14.09 -3.12 12.02
C ASP A 235 14.30 -1.62 12.26
N THR A 236 14.87 -0.92 11.27
CA THR A 236 15.02 0.55 11.32
C THR A 236 13.67 1.26 11.29
N ILE A 237 12.75 0.83 10.42
CA ILE A 237 11.38 1.38 10.36
C ILE A 237 10.68 1.22 11.71
N LEU A 238 10.82 0.04 12.35
CA LEU A 238 10.27 -0.20 13.67
C LEU A 238 10.95 0.69 14.71
N ALA A 239 12.28 0.77 14.74
CA ALA A 239 12.99 1.57 15.74
C ALA A 239 12.68 3.07 15.65
N GLU A 240 12.69 3.63 14.43
CA GLU A 240 12.59 5.07 14.23
C GLU A 240 11.15 5.58 14.03
N GLY A 241 10.23 4.67 13.70
CA GLY A 241 8.89 4.99 13.24
C GLY A 241 8.87 5.34 11.74
N THR A 242 7.68 5.36 11.15
CA THR A 242 7.47 5.75 9.76
C THR A 242 7.62 7.25 9.55
N SER A 243 7.60 7.71 8.30
CA SER A 243 7.51 9.14 7.97
C SER A 243 6.38 9.84 8.75
N ALA A 244 5.20 9.22 8.88
CA ALA A 244 4.11 9.81 9.66
C ALA A 244 4.48 10.02 11.14
N ASP A 245 5.21 9.08 11.74
CA ASP A 245 5.69 9.20 13.12
C ASP A 245 6.68 10.35 13.28
N ARG A 246 7.63 10.47 12.34
CA ARG A 246 8.64 11.54 12.34
C ARG A 246 8.02 12.93 12.12
N GLN A 247 7.07 13.06 11.20
CA GLN A 247 6.33 14.31 10.98
C GLN A 247 5.55 14.73 12.23
N LEU A 248 4.87 13.80 12.90
CA LEU A 248 4.11 14.08 14.12
C LEU A 248 5.01 14.43 15.31
N ARG A 249 6.23 13.86 15.37
CA ARG A 249 7.24 14.17 16.39
C ARG A 249 7.65 15.65 16.31
N ILE A 250 7.93 16.17 15.11
CA ILE A 250 8.26 17.60 14.89
C ILE A 250 7.17 18.51 15.47
N LEU A 251 5.89 18.22 15.19
CA LEU A 251 4.78 19.02 15.70
C LEU A 251 4.69 18.95 17.23
N LYS A 252 4.91 17.77 17.82
CA LYS A 252 4.88 17.57 19.28
C LYS A 252 6.02 18.33 19.98
N GLU A 253 7.16 18.47 19.32
CA GLU A 253 8.34 19.19 19.80
C GLU A 253 8.26 20.72 19.58
N GLY A 254 7.13 21.22 19.05
CA GLY A 254 6.85 22.64 18.89
C GLY A 254 7.14 23.20 17.49
N GLY A 255 7.52 22.35 16.53
CA GLY A 255 7.65 22.72 15.13
C GLY A 255 6.31 22.96 14.44
N ASP A 256 6.34 23.63 13.29
CA ASP A 256 5.17 23.88 12.46
C ASP A 256 5.16 23.02 11.18
N THR A 257 4.16 23.22 10.32
CA THR A 257 4.05 22.47 9.05
C THR A 257 5.18 22.80 8.07
N ARG A 258 5.84 23.95 8.21
CA ARG A 258 7.01 24.29 7.39
C ARG A 258 8.21 23.45 7.81
N ALA A 259 8.47 23.32 9.11
CA ALA A 259 9.52 22.44 9.63
C ALA A 259 9.31 20.98 9.19
N VAL A 260 8.05 20.53 9.15
CA VAL A 260 7.68 19.21 8.60
C VAL A 260 8.09 19.09 7.13
N VAL A 261 7.76 20.07 6.29
CA VAL A 261 8.11 20.06 4.86
C VAL A 261 9.63 20.10 4.65
N GLU A 262 10.35 20.89 5.44
CA GLU A 262 11.82 20.97 5.40
C GLU A 262 12.45 19.60 5.73
N MET A 263 11.94 18.89 6.74
CA MET A 263 12.38 17.52 7.05
C MET A 263 12.09 16.55 5.89
N LEU A 264 10.87 16.57 5.33
CA LEU A 264 10.51 15.68 4.22
C LEU A 264 11.41 15.90 3.00
N ALA A 265 11.75 17.16 2.70
CA ALA A 265 12.68 17.51 1.62
C ALA A 265 14.10 17.00 1.90
N ALA A 266 14.59 17.13 3.14
CA ALA A 266 15.90 16.64 3.53
C ALA A 266 16.01 15.11 3.41
N GLU A 267 15.00 14.36 3.91
CA GLU A 267 14.94 12.90 3.79
C GLU A 267 14.90 12.45 2.33
N THR A 268 14.08 13.10 1.50
CA THR A 268 13.94 12.75 0.08
C THR A 268 15.23 12.98 -0.71
N MET A 269 16.00 14.02 -0.36
CA MET A 269 17.28 14.33 -1.01
C MET A 269 18.46 13.50 -0.46
N GLY A 270 18.25 12.67 0.58
CA GLY A 270 19.33 11.96 1.28
C GLY A 270 20.28 12.91 2.03
N ALA A 271 19.82 14.11 2.38
CA ALA A 271 20.60 15.12 3.07
C ALA A 271 20.36 15.03 4.58
N GLY A 272 20.98 14.02 5.22
CA GLY A 272 21.03 13.81 6.67
C GLY A 272 20.91 12.31 6.99
N VAL A 273 21.90 11.61 7.51
CA VAL A 273 23.03 11.95 8.38
C VAL A 273 24.32 11.45 7.73
N ARG A 274 25.22 12.35 7.35
CA ARG A 274 26.64 12.00 7.19
C ARG A 274 27.29 12.36 8.51
N ASP A 275 27.69 11.35 9.28
CA ASP A 275 28.66 11.49 10.36
C ASP A 275 30.04 11.86 9.79
#